data_AF-A0A160TUH7-F1
#
_entry.id   AF-A0A160TUH7-F1
#
_cell.length_a   1.000
_cell.length_b   1.000
_cell.length_c   1.000
_cell.angle_alpha   90.00
_cell.angle_beta   90.00
_cell.angle_gamma   90.00
#
_symmetry.space_group_name_H-M   'P 1'
#
loop_
_entity.id
_entity.type
_entity.pdbx_description
1 polymer ?
#
loop_
_entity_poly.entity_id
_entity_poly.type
_entity_poly.pdbx_seq_one_letter_code
_entity_poly.pdbx_strand_id
1 'polypeptide(L)'
;MVLQQGQVGIFDCNTIHGSSSNNSQNRRFALVNDYSPATAQQSVGTGSGQLVRGSNSRELWGEEPKPQGSFTQGNIMGRRMILNTYPENVLMGPLAKGQQPSFADQQF
;
A
#
# COMPACT_ATOMS: atom_id res chain seq x y z
N MET A 1 1.64 16.05 16.76
CA MET A 1 0.87 16.72 15.69
C MET A 1 -0.61 16.54 15.97
N VAL A 2 -1.40 17.61 15.90
CA VAL A 2 -2.87 17.58 16.04
C VAL A 2 -3.46 18.04 14.72
N LEU A 3 -4.36 17.25 14.14
CA LEU A 3 -5.03 17.54 12.88
C LEU A 3 -6.54 17.60 13.13
N GLN A 4 -7.20 18.55 12.50
CA GLN A 4 -8.66 18.58 12.38
C GLN A 4 -9.12 17.63 11.27
N GLN A 5 -10.41 17.31 11.25
CA GLN A 5 -10.98 16.47 10.21
C GLN A 5 -10.73 17.07 8.81
N GLY A 6 -10.19 16.25 7.91
CA GLY A 6 -9.82 16.67 6.55
C GLY A 6 -8.42 17.29 6.42
N GLN A 7 -7.73 17.59 7.53
CA GLN A 7 -6.33 18.03 7.47
C GLN A 7 -5.39 16.82 7.32
N VAL A 8 -4.27 17.05 6.65
CA VAL A 8 -3.27 16.03 6.33
C VAL A 8 -1.91 16.49 6.83
N GLY A 9 -1.16 15.58 7.44
CA GLY A 9 0.26 15.74 7.71
C GLY A 9 1.07 14.95 6.69
N ILE A 10 2.16 15.54 6.18
CA ILE A 10 3.10 14.88 5.28
C ILE A 10 4.43 14.78 6.01
N PHE A 11 5.02 13.59 6.01
CA PHE A 11 6.30 13.33 6.67
C PHE A 11 7.09 12.28 5.88
N ASP A 12 8.41 12.26 6.04
CA ASP A 12 9.28 11.23 5.48
C ASP A 12 9.09 9.92 6.25
N CYS A 13 9.02 8.77 5.57
CA CYS A 13 8.78 7.48 6.21
C CYS A 13 9.85 7.08 7.24
N ASN A 14 11.04 7.68 7.21
CA ASN A 14 12.10 7.48 8.21
C ASN A 14 12.02 8.46 9.39
N THR A 15 11.04 9.37 9.40
CA THR A 15 10.84 10.29 10.52
C THR A 15 10.51 9.49 11.78
N ILE A 16 11.31 9.66 12.84
CA ILE A 16 11.00 9.04 14.15
C ILE A 16 9.69 9.63 14.66
N HIS A 17 8.67 8.79 14.80
CA HIS A 17 7.36 9.20 15.29
C HIS A 17 6.75 8.16 16.22
N GLY A 18 5.84 8.62 17.07
CA GLY A 18 5.05 7.79 17.97
C GLY A 18 3.69 8.42 18.22
N SER A 19 2.78 7.66 18.82
CA SER A 19 1.48 8.19 19.20
C SER A 19 1.12 7.80 20.61
N SER A 20 0.68 8.77 21.41
CA SER A 20 0.17 8.55 22.75
C SER A 20 -1.14 7.76 22.74
N SER A 21 -1.47 7.18 23.89
CA SER A 21 -2.76 6.52 24.13
C SER A 21 -3.95 7.45 23.84
N ASN A 22 -5.03 6.87 23.32
CA ASN A 22 -6.29 7.59 23.17
C ASN A 22 -7.04 7.58 24.52
N ASN A 23 -7.00 8.71 25.22
CA ASN A 23 -7.65 8.89 26.53
C ASN A 23 -9.08 9.46 26.42
N SER A 24 -9.75 9.31 25.27
CA SER A 24 -11.11 9.81 25.03
C SER A 24 -12.07 8.66 24.68
N GLN A 25 -13.38 8.93 24.78
CA GLN A 25 -14.42 7.99 24.31
C GLN A 25 -14.56 7.96 22.78
N ASN A 26 -13.93 8.90 22.07
CA ASN A 26 -14.01 9.00 20.62
C ASN A 26 -12.88 8.22 19.96
N ARG A 27 -13.18 7.52 18.87
CA ARG A 27 -12.18 6.81 18.08
C ARG A 27 -11.38 7.81 17.22
N ARG A 28 -10.06 7.64 17.17
CA ARG A 28 -9.19 8.36 16.22
C ARG A 28 -8.91 7.46 15.02
N PHE A 29 -9.30 7.91 13.83
CA PHE A 29 -9.03 7.22 12.56
C PHE A 29 -8.07 8.06 11.72
N ALA A 30 -7.17 7.38 11.01
CA ALA A 30 -6.27 7.99 10.04
C ALA A 30 -6.15 7.08 8.83
N LEU A 31 -6.00 7.67 7.65
CA LEU A 31 -5.61 7.01 6.42
C LEU A 31 -4.17 7.40 6.12
N VAL A 32 -3.34 6.42 5.79
CA VAL A 32 -1.94 6.62 5.42
C VAL A 32 -1.77 6.16 3.99
N ASN A 33 -1.19 7.04 3.17
CA ASN A 33 -0.84 6.76 1.79
C ASN A 33 0.66 6.98 1.63
N ASP A 34 1.38 5.93 1.23
CA ASP A 34 2.80 6.01 0.95
C ASP A 34 3.02 6.36 -0.52
N TYR A 35 3.83 7.39 -0.76
CA TYR A 35 4.19 7.83 -2.10
C TYR A 35 5.69 7.64 -2.32
N SER A 36 6.03 6.84 -3.33
CA SER A 36 7.42 6.66 -3.79
C SER A 36 7.58 7.24 -5.19
N PRO A 37 8.73 7.88 -5.50
CA PRO A 37 9.04 8.26 -6.87
C PRO A 37 9.06 7.03 -7.78
N ALA A 38 8.55 7.15 -9.02
CA ALA A 38 8.60 6.05 -10.00
C ALA A 38 10.04 5.66 -10.40
N THR A 39 11.03 6.50 -10.06
CA THR A 39 12.46 6.24 -10.24
C THR A 39 13.11 5.54 -9.05
N ALA A 40 12.40 5.36 -7.94
CA ALA A 40 12.89 4.60 -6.79
C ALA A 40 12.85 3.09 -7.11
N GLN A 41 13.70 2.32 -6.44
CA GLN A 41 13.77 0.87 -6.59
C GLN A 41 13.72 0.24 -5.20
N GLN A 42 12.98 -0.86 -5.07
CA GLN A 42 12.98 -1.63 -3.84
C GLN A 42 14.33 -2.34 -3.62
N SER A 43 14.73 -2.49 -2.37
CA SER A 43 15.91 -3.28 -2.02
C SER A 43 15.70 -4.79 -2.22
N VAL A 44 14.44 -5.24 -2.26
CA VAL A 44 14.04 -6.64 -2.46
C VAL A 44 12.86 -6.69 -3.43
N GLY A 45 13.01 -7.46 -4.50
CA GLY A 45 11.99 -7.62 -5.55
C GLY A 45 11.68 -6.32 -6.30
N THR A 46 10.56 -6.30 -7.02
CA THR A 46 10.15 -5.16 -7.84
C THR A 46 9.11 -4.31 -7.11
N GLY A 47 8.16 -4.96 -6.45
CA GLY A 47 7.00 -4.33 -5.84
C GLY A 47 6.00 -3.86 -6.88
N SER A 48 4.87 -3.36 -6.42
CA SER A 48 3.85 -2.75 -7.28
C SER A 48 3.21 -1.55 -6.62
N GLY A 49 2.68 -0.65 -7.45
CA GLY A 49 1.98 0.54 -6.98
C GLY A 49 1.13 1.20 -8.06
N GLN A 50 0.25 2.09 -7.62
CA GLN A 50 -0.58 2.88 -8.52
C GLN A 50 0.17 4.13 -8.97
N LEU A 51 0.38 4.29 -10.28
CA LEU A 51 0.92 5.53 -10.83
C LEU A 51 -0.11 6.66 -10.70
N VAL A 52 0.14 7.61 -9.81
CA VAL A 52 -0.77 8.75 -9.57
C VAL A 52 -0.39 10.01 -10.36
N ARG A 53 0.88 10.13 -10.79
CA ARG A 53 1.38 11.28 -11.55
C ARG A 53 2.66 10.93 -12.31
N GLY A 54 2.82 11.45 -13.53
CA GLY A 54 4.03 11.29 -14.32
C GLY A 54 4.04 9.99 -15.12
N SER A 55 5.21 9.34 -15.20
CA SER A 55 5.41 8.09 -15.95
C SER A 55 6.34 7.13 -15.20
N ASN A 56 6.14 5.83 -15.41
CA ASN A 56 7.02 4.75 -14.94
C ASN A 56 7.88 4.20 -16.10
N SER A 57 8.57 5.09 -16.82
CA SER A 57 9.27 4.73 -18.08
C SER A 57 10.45 3.77 -17.92
N ARG A 58 10.95 3.60 -16.69
CA ARG A 58 12.01 2.63 -16.37
C ARG A 58 11.46 1.29 -15.89
N GLU A 59 10.14 1.16 -15.76
CA GLU A 59 9.45 -0.07 -15.35
C GLU A 59 10.01 -0.67 -14.04
N LEU A 60 10.42 0.20 -13.09
CA LEU A 60 11.00 -0.22 -11.81
C LEU A 60 9.94 -0.69 -10.79
N TRP A 61 8.67 -0.52 -11.13
CA TRP A 61 7.50 -0.90 -10.33
C TRP A 61 6.50 -1.65 -11.20
N GLY A 62 5.87 -2.68 -10.64
CA GLY A 62 4.67 -3.28 -11.22
C GLY A 62 3.50 -2.28 -11.18
N GLU A 63 2.75 -2.18 -12.28
CA GLU A 63 1.62 -1.25 -12.36
C GLU A 63 0.36 -1.81 -11.69
N GLU A 64 -0.24 -1.01 -10.81
CA GLU A 64 -1.57 -1.25 -10.29
C GLU A 64 -2.59 -0.31 -10.92
N PRO A 65 -3.64 -0.81 -11.57
CA PRO A 65 -4.67 0.02 -12.16
C PRO A 65 -5.50 0.70 -11.09
N LYS A 66 -6.06 1.87 -11.42
CA LYS A 66 -7.08 2.50 -10.58
C LYS A 66 -8.28 1.56 -10.43
N PRO A 67 -8.73 1.24 -9.20
CA PRO A 67 -9.88 0.38 -9.01
C PRO A 67 -11.15 1.03 -9.59
N GLN A 68 -11.96 0.23 -10.28
CA GLN A 68 -13.28 0.64 -10.77
C GLN A 68 -14.36 0.14 -9.81
N GLY A 69 -14.92 1.03 -8.99
CA GLY A 69 -15.88 0.67 -7.94
C GLY A 69 -15.26 -0.06 -6.74
N SER A 70 -16.07 -0.32 -5.72
CA SER A 70 -15.64 -1.03 -4.52
C SER A 70 -15.94 -2.53 -4.64
N PHE A 71 -14.97 -3.37 -4.30
CA PHE A 71 -15.14 -4.84 -4.20
C PHE A 71 -15.74 -5.53 -5.45
N THR A 72 -15.52 -4.96 -6.64
CA THR A 72 -15.90 -5.65 -7.88
C THR A 72 -15.05 -6.89 -8.06
N GLN A 73 -15.60 -7.93 -8.69
CA GLN A 73 -14.86 -9.16 -8.97
C GLN A 73 -13.56 -8.88 -9.74
N GLY A 74 -13.59 -7.93 -10.69
CA GLY A 74 -12.41 -7.49 -11.43
C GLY A 74 -11.33 -6.89 -10.53
N ASN A 75 -11.67 -6.00 -9.59
CA ASN A 75 -10.69 -5.44 -8.65
C ASN A 75 -10.13 -6.51 -7.71
N ILE A 76 -10.97 -7.44 -7.23
CA ILE A 76 -10.53 -8.52 -6.33
C ILE A 76 -9.55 -9.45 -7.07
N MET A 77 -9.94 -9.97 -8.24
CA MET A 77 -9.09 -10.87 -9.03
C MET A 77 -7.82 -10.16 -9.53
N GLY A 78 -7.93 -8.92 -9.98
CA GLY A 78 -6.79 -8.11 -10.42
C GLY A 78 -5.80 -7.88 -9.29
N ARG A 79 -6.27 -7.52 -8.09
CA ARG A 79 -5.40 -7.34 -6.92
C ARG A 79 -4.72 -8.66 -6.53
N ARG A 80 -5.40 -9.80 -6.60
CA ARG A 80 -4.77 -11.11 -6.37
C ARG A 80 -3.68 -11.40 -7.38
N MET A 81 -3.93 -11.17 -8.67
CA MET A 81 -2.93 -11.38 -9.72
C MET A 81 -1.69 -10.54 -9.45
N ILE A 82 -1.87 -9.24 -9.19
CA ILE A 82 -0.79 -8.30 -8.86
C ILE A 82 0.01 -8.81 -7.66
N LEU A 83 -0.65 -9.21 -6.57
CA LEU A 83 0.03 -9.66 -5.36
C LEU A 83 0.77 -10.99 -5.53
N ASN A 84 0.30 -11.88 -6.41
CA ASN A 84 1.04 -13.09 -6.76
C ASN A 84 2.27 -12.79 -7.62
N THR A 85 2.19 -11.80 -8.52
CA THR A 85 3.32 -11.37 -9.36
C THR A 85 4.34 -10.57 -8.57
N TYR A 86 3.85 -9.71 -7.67
CA TYR A 86 4.60 -8.77 -6.84
C TYR A 86 4.29 -9.03 -5.35
N PRO A 87 4.85 -10.10 -4.76
CA PRO A 87 4.61 -10.51 -3.37
C PRO A 87 5.28 -9.62 -2.30
N GLU A 88 6.29 -8.86 -2.71
CA GLU A 88 7.02 -7.83 -1.97
C GLU A 88 6.28 -6.47 -1.90
N ASN A 89 5.05 -6.41 -2.42
CA ASN A 89 4.17 -5.25 -2.25
C ASN A 89 4.09 -4.83 -0.77
N VAL A 90 4.34 -3.54 -0.51
CA VAL A 90 4.50 -2.99 0.85
C VAL A 90 3.28 -3.20 1.76
N LEU A 91 2.09 -3.41 1.19
CA LEU A 91 0.85 -3.63 1.95
C LEU A 91 0.70 -5.06 2.49
N MET A 92 1.51 -6.02 2.01
CA MET A 92 1.46 -7.42 2.44
C MET A 92 2.38 -7.71 3.65
N GLY A 93 3.29 -6.78 3.97
CA GLY A 93 4.43 -7.06 4.85
C GLY A 93 5.45 -8.01 4.18
N PRO A 94 6.60 -8.24 4.81
CA PRO A 94 7.63 -9.10 4.24
C PRO A 94 7.15 -10.57 4.24
N LEU A 95 7.00 -11.15 3.06
CA LEU A 95 6.83 -12.60 2.92
C LEU A 95 8.18 -13.29 3.17
N ALA A 96 8.14 -14.44 3.86
CA ALA A 96 9.33 -15.27 4.01
C ALA A 96 9.79 -15.79 2.64
N LYS A 97 11.08 -16.14 2.51
CA LYS A 97 11.63 -16.67 1.27
C LYS A 97 10.85 -17.92 0.82
N GLY A 98 10.27 -17.88 -0.37
CA GLY A 98 9.48 -18.98 -0.95
C GLY A 98 8.02 -19.03 -0.49
N GLN A 99 7.60 -18.14 0.42
CA GLN A 99 6.21 -18.01 0.81
C GLN A 99 5.41 -17.34 -0.31
N GLN A 100 4.20 -17.85 -0.54
CA GLN A 100 3.24 -17.26 -1.48
C GLN A 100 2.20 -16.42 -0.72
N PRO A 101 1.63 -15.39 -1.36
CA PRO A 101 0.48 -14.68 -0.82
C PRO A 101 -0.68 -15.64 -0.53
N SER A 102 -1.32 -15.47 0.62
CA SER A 102 -2.56 -16.17 0.97
C SER A 102 -3.72 -15.18 1.01
N PHE A 103 -4.89 -15.57 0.52
CA PHE A 103 -6.09 -14.74 0.55
C PHE A 103 -7.16 -15.40 1.42
N ALA A 104 -7.76 -14.63 2.34
CA ALA A 104 -8.65 -15.16 3.38
C ALA A 104 -9.89 -15.89 2.85
N ASP A 105 -10.27 -15.62 1.62
CA ASP A 105 -11.42 -16.16 0.92
C ASP A 105 -11.08 -17.36 0.00
N GLN A 106 -9.85 -17.90 0.07
CA GLN A 106 -9.46 -19.15 -0.61
C GLN A 106 -9.97 -20.42 0.08
N GLN A 107 -10.70 -20.32 1.20
CA GLN A 107 -11.23 -21.47 1.95
C GLN A 107 -12.64 -21.92 1.55
N PHE A 108 -13.15 -21.53 0.38
CA PHE A 108 -14.45 -21.96 -0.13
C PHE A 108 -14.35 -22.55 -1.54
#